data_AF-A0A522VES7-F1
#
_entry.id   AF-A0A522VES7-F1
#
_cell.length_a   1.000
_cell.length_b   1.000
_cell.length_c   1.000
_cell.angle_alpha   90.00
_cell.angle_beta   90.00
_cell.angle_gamma   90.00
#
_symmetry.space_group_name_H-M   'P 1'
#
loop_
_entity.id
_entity.type
_entity.pdbx_description
1 polymer ?
#
loop_
_entity_poly.entity_id
_entity_poly.type
_entity_poly.pdbx_seq_one_letter_code
_entity_poly.pdbx_strand_id
1 'polypeptide(L)'
;MPPTSFRAAMPTNIKCNATLPPFSPDDMAAAMAAAEPGDDDTVDWSRAVITPGGGVKATLAALHRARRSDKEPVNVRFSPEVLRYFRAQGQGWQIRMDEALKEWIKTHASV
;
A
#
# COMPACT_ATOMS: atom_id res chain seq x y z
N MET A 1 -41.35 20.80 -4.44
CA MET A 1 -40.07 20.31 -4.99
C MET A 1 -39.23 19.71 -3.87
N PRO A 2 -38.88 18.43 -3.96
CA PRO A 2 -37.59 17.95 -3.48
C PRO A 2 -36.81 17.27 -4.63
N PRO A 3 -35.49 17.49 -4.79
CA PRO A 3 -34.71 16.65 -5.68
C PRO A 3 -34.34 15.32 -5.01
N THR A 4 -34.89 14.26 -5.59
CA THR A 4 -34.20 13.03 -6.01
C THR A 4 -33.41 12.24 -4.95
N SER A 5 -34.09 11.21 -4.45
CA SER A 5 -33.59 9.85 -4.14
C SER A 5 -32.07 9.62 -4.25
N PHE A 6 -31.40 9.46 -3.11
CA PHE A 6 -30.12 8.74 -3.04
C PHE A 6 -30.42 7.28 -2.74
N ARG A 7 -30.32 6.43 -3.77
CA ARG A 7 -30.27 4.97 -3.59
C ARG A 7 -28.99 4.44 -4.22
N ALA A 8 -27.99 4.21 -3.37
CA ALA A 8 -26.92 3.25 -3.62
C ALA A 8 -26.27 2.90 -2.27
N ALA A 9 -26.74 1.79 -1.69
CA ALA A 9 -25.96 1.07 -0.70
C ALA A 9 -24.73 0.50 -1.41
N MET A 10 -23.58 1.15 -1.25
CA MET A 10 -22.30 0.54 -1.60
C MET A 10 -21.81 -0.28 -0.39
N PRO A 11 -21.50 -1.57 -0.52
CA PRO A 11 -20.82 -2.30 0.54
C PRO A 11 -19.35 -1.84 0.60
N THR A 12 -19.06 -0.75 1.31
CA THR A 12 -17.68 -0.23 1.48
C THR A 12 -16.98 -0.81 2.71
N ASN A 13 -17.19 -2.08 3.00
CA ASN A 13 -16.47 -2.69 4.12
C ASN A 13 -16.35 -4.22 3.99
N ILE A 14 -15.64 -4.68 2.97
CA ILE A 14 -14.92 -5.95 3.13
C ILE A 14 -13.62 -5.60 3.85
N LYS A 15 -13.71 -5.46 5.17
CA LYS A 15 -12.52 -5.54 6.01
C LYS A 15 -12.22 -7.02 6.09
N CYS A 16 -11.21 -7.48 5.36
CA CYS A 16 -10.61 -8.79 5.58
C CYS A 16 -9.99 -8.78 6.99
N ASN A 17 -10.82 -8.98 8.01
CA ASN A 17 -10.45 -9.12 9.42
C ASN A 17 -10.57 -10.59 9.86
N ALA A 18 -10.57 -11.53 8.92
CA ALA A 18 -10.20 -12.88 9.26
C ALA A 18 -8.68 -12.86 9.45
N THR A 19 -8.22 -12.60 10.66
CA THR A 19 -6.88 -13.06 11.06
C THR A 19 -6.89 -14.55 10.81
N LEU A 20 -6.25 -14.98 9.72
CA LEU A 20 -6.05 -16.40 9.45
C LEU A 20 -5.48 -17.01 10.74
N PRO A 21 -5.95 -18.21 11.15
CA PRO A 21 -5.34 -18.88 12.28
C PRO A 21 -3.82 -18.98 12.03
N PRO A 22 -2.99 -18.83 13.08
CA PRO A 22 -1.56 -19.07 12.92
C PRO A 22 -1.36 -20.46 12.32
N PHE A 23 -0.43 -20.58 11.37
CA PHE A 23 -0.14 -21.85 10.71
C PHE A 23 0.13 -22.93 11.76
N SER A 24 -0.59 -24.05 11.69
CA SER A 24 -0.33 -25.22 12.53
C SER A 24 1.04 -25.81 12.15
N PRO A 25 1.79 -26.42 13.09
CA PRO A 25 2.99 -27.17 12.76
C PRO A 25 2.77 -28.23 11.67
N ASP A 26 1.60 -28.87 11.65
CA ASP A 26 1.24 -29.87 10.63
C ASP A 26 1.05 -29.25 9.24
N ASP A 27 0.43 -28.06 9.18
CA ASP A 27 0.26 -27.32 7.92
C ASP A 27 1.60 -26.87 7.35
N MET A 28 2.53 -26.44 8.23
CA MET A 28 3.89 -26.08 7.82
C MET A 28 4.69 -27.31 7.36
N ALA A 29 4.53 -28.46 8.01
CA ALA A 29 5.17 -29.71 7.61
C ALA A 29 4.64 -30.19 6.26
N ALA A 30 3.32 -30.14 6.04
CA ALA A 30 2.70 -30.46 4.76
C ALA A 30 3.17 -29.51 3.64
N ALA A 31 3.29 -28.21 3.93
CA ALA A 31 3.81 -27.24 2.97
C ALA A 31 5.29 -27.48 2.63
N MET A 32 6.13 -27.82 3.60
CA MET A 32 7.53 -28.18 3.34
C MET A 32 7.66 -29.48 2.55
N ALA A 33 6.80 -30.48 2.81
CA ALA A 33 6.79 -31.74 2.07
C ALA A 33 6.29 -31.57 0.62
N ALA A 34 5.39 -30.62 0.38
CA ALA A 34 4.87 -30.28 -0.94
C ALA A 34 5.77 -29.29 -1.71
N ALA A 35 6.76 -28.69 -1.05
CA ALA A 35 7.68 -27.77 -1.70
C ALA A 35 8.66 -28.55 -2.58
N GLU A 36 8.57 -28.33 -3.90
CA GLU A 36 9.61 -28.74 -4.83
C GLU A 36 10.94 -28.06 -4.43
N PRO A 37 12.07 -28.78 -4.43
CA PRO A 37 13.37 -28.17 -4.17
C PRO A 37 13.64 -27.13 -5.26
N GLY A 38 13.73 -25.85 -4.86
CA GLY A 38 14.09 -24.78 -5.76
C GLY A 38 15.60 -24.78 -6.04
N ASP A 39 15.99 -24.57 -7.30
CA ASP A 39 17.37 -24.34 -7.68
C ASP A 39 17.79 -22.91 -7.24
N ASP A 40 18.66 -22.84 -6.22
CA ASP A 40 19.16 -21.58 -5.60
C ASP A 40 19.83 -20.64 -6.62
N ASP A 41 20.43 -21.21 -7.68
CA ASP A 41 21.12 -20.48 -8.74
C ASP A 41 20.19 -19.66 -9.65
N THR A 42 18.86 -19.81 -9.51
CA THR A 42 17.87 -19.10 -10.34
C THR A 42 17.44 -17.76 -9.73
N VAL A 43 17.78 -17.48 -8.47
CA VAL A 43 17.32 -16.28 -7.76
C VAL A 43 18.23 -15.08 -8.06
N ASP A 44 17.67 -14.02 -8.66
CA ASP A 44 18.39 -12.77 -8.88
C ASP A 44 18.57 -11.97 -7.57
N TRP A 45 19.76 -12.09 -6.98
CA TRP A 45 20.15 -11.38 -5.75
C TRP A 45 20.65 -9.95 -5.98
N SER A 46 20.65 -9.42 -7.21
CA SER A 46 21.23 -8.11 -7.54
C SER A 46 20.62 -6.93 -6.76
N ARG A 47 19.38 -7.07 -6.29
CA ARG A 47 18.65 -6.06 -5.50
C ARG A 47 18.58 -6.38 -4.01
N ALA A 48 19.32 -7.38 -3.53
CA ALA A 48 19.29 -7.81 -2.15
C ALA A 48 19.90 -6.76 -1.22
N VAL A 49 19.29 -6.56 -0.05
CA VAL A 49 19.83 -5.70 1.01
C VAL A 49 20.66 -6.57 1.94
N ILE A 50 21.99 -6.52 1.79
CA ILE A 50 22.93 -7.22 2.68
C ILE A 50 23.07 -6.39 3.96
N THR A 51 22.67 -6.96 5.10
CA THR A 51 22.91 -6.35 6.43
C THR A 51 24.04 -7.11 7.13
N PRO A 52 25.23 -6.52 7.31
CA PRO A 52 26.33 -7.19 7.99
C PRO A 52 25.97 -7.51 9.45
N GLY A 53 26.11 -8.77 9.86
CA GLY A 53 26.01 -9.19 11.27
C GLY A 53 24.65 -9.02 11.96
N GLY A 54 23.57 -8.73 11.22
CA GLY A 54 22.27 -8.45 11.79
C GLY A 54 21.30 -9.63 11.70
N GLY A 55 20.87 -10.19 12.83
CA GLY A 55 19.79 -11.17 12.86
C GLY A 55 18.46 -10.61 12.33
N VAL A 56 17.42 -11.46 12.24
CA VAL A 56 16.09 -11.15 11.66
C VAL A 56 15.57 -9.74 12.02
N LYS A 57 15.75 -9.30 13.26
CA LYS A 57 15.34 -7.97 13.75
C LYS A 57 16.01 -6.81 13.02
N ALA A 58 17.31 -6.90 12.73
CA ALA A 58 18.05 -5.85 12.04
C ALA A 58 17.63 -5.75 10.57
N THR A 59 17.45 -6.89 9.89
CA THR A 59 16.94 -6.95 8.52
C THR A 59 15.52 -6.40 8.44
N LEU A 60 14.64 -6.76 9.38
CA LEU A 60 13.28 -6.21 9.45
C LEU A 60 13.29 -4.69 9.62
N ALA A 61 14.17 -4.17 10.50
CA ALA A 61 14.32 -2.73 10.69
C ALA A 61 14.81 -2.05 9.41
N ALA A 62 15.80 -2.60 8.71
CA ALA A 62 16.28 -2.06 7.44
C ALA A 62 15.18 -2.00 6.37
N LEU A 63 14.41 -3.08 6.23
CA LEU A 63 13.26 -3.15 5.31
C LEU A 63 12.17 -2.14 5.69
N HIS A 64 11.85 -2.00 6.98
CA HIS A 64 10.88 -1.01 7.43
C HIS A 64 11.32 0.42 7.13
N ARG A 65 12.62 0.73 7.26
CA ARG A 65 13.17 2.04 6.88
C ARG A 65 13.07 2.28 5.37
N ALA A 66 13.44 1.28 4.56
CA ALA A 66 13.35 1.37 3.10
C ALA A 66 11.89 1.51 2.60
N ARG A 67 10.91 1.02 3.37
CA ARG A 67 9.48 1.13 3.07
C ARG A 67 8.83 2.39 3.63
N ARG A 68 9.55 3.25 4.36
CA ARG A 68 8.96 4.49 4.86
C ARG A 68 8.61 5.40 3.69
N SER A 69 7.41 5.96 3.73
CA SER A 69 6.96 6.98 2.79
C SER A 69 7.57 8.31 3.20
N ASP A 70 8.31 8.96 2.31
CA ASP A 70 8.86 10.31 2.52
C ASP A 70 7.78 11.42 2.46
N LYS A 71 6.50 11.05 2.60
CA LYS A 71 5.36 11.96 2.54
C LYS A 71 5.02 12.44 3.95
N GLU A 72 5.03 13.74 4.17
CA GLU A 72 4.65 14.34 5.44
C GLU A 72 3.12 14.28 5.64
N PRO A 73 2.60 13.69 6.73
CA PRO A 73 1.17 13.65 7.00
C PRO A 73 0.67 15.00 7.52
N VAL A 74 0.02 15.78 6.66
CA VAL A 74 -0.59 17.07 7.02
C VAL A 74 -2.11 16.99 6.98
N ASN A 75 -2.78 17.59 7.97
CA ASN A 75 -4.23 17.74 7.98
C ASN A 75 -4.64 19.06 7.28
N VAL A 76 -5.04 18.96 6.00
CA VAL A 76 -5.50 20.09 5.19
C VAL A 76 -6.99 19.94 4.87
N ARG A 77 -7.74 21.04 4.97
CA ARG A 77 -9.16 21.08 4.57
C ARG A 77 -9.27 21.48 3.10
N PHE A 78 -9.86 20.61 2.29
CA PHE A 78 -10.17 20.88 0.89
C PHE A 78 -11.65 21.23 0.71
N SER A 79 -11.96 21.98 -0.35
CA SER A 79 -13.35 22.22 -0.77
C SER A 79 -14.06 20.89 -1.08
N PRO A 80 -15.34 20.73 -0.70
CA PRO A 80 -16.08 19.48 -0.92
C PRO A 80 -16.21 19.12 -2.41
N GLU A 81 -16.19 20.10 -3.32
CA GLU A 81 -16.27 19.86 -4.76
C GLU A 81 -15.03 19.15 -5.31
N VAL A 82 -13.85 19.58 -4.84
CA VAL A 82 -12.55 18.99 -5.20
C VAL A 82 -12.50 17.55 -4.72
N LEU A 83 -12.88 17.32 -3.45
CA LEU A 83 -12.92 15.97 -2.89
C LEU A 83 -13.92 15.07 -3.64
N ARG A 84 -15.08 15.59 -4.03
CA ARG A 84 -16.08 14.83 -4.79
C ARG A 84 -15.54 14.40 -6.15
N TYR A 85 -14.87 15.31 -6.87
CA TYR A 85 -14.26 15.00 -8.17
C TYR A 85 -13.22 13.88 -8.06
N PHE A 86 -12.25 14.01 -7.15
CA PHE A 86 -11.19 12.99 -7.04
C PHE A 86 -11.74 11.67 -6.50
N ARG A 87 -12.62 11.67 -5.49
CA ARG A 87 -13.22 10.43 -4.97
C ARG A 87 -14.01 9.66 -6.03
N ALA A 88 -14.63 10.36 -6.99
CA ALA A 88 -15.34 9.72 -8.10
C ALA A 88 -14.40 8.94 -9.03
N GLN A 89 -13.09 9.23 -9.03
CA GLN A 89 -12.09 8.48 -9.80
C GLN A 89 -11.71 7.12 -9.17
N GLY A 90 -12.27 6.78 -8.01
CA GLY A 90 -12.11 5.47 -7.38
C GLY A 90 -10.77 5.27 -6.65
N GLN A 91 -10.25 4.05 -6.68
CA GLN A 91 -9.04 3.68 -5.93
C GLN A 91 -7.83 4.51 -6.37
N GLY A 92 -7.06 5.00 -5.39
CA GLY A 92 -5.87 5.83 -5.64
C GLY A 92 -6.17 7.32 -5.89
N TRP A 93 -7.38 7.81 -5.61
CA TRP A 93 -7.73 9.22 -5.82
C TRP A 93 -6.82 10.22 -5.10
N GLN A 94 -6.28 9.85 -3.93
CA GLN A 94 -5.31 10.68 -3.21
C GLN A 94 -3.97 10.80 -3.96
N ILE A 95 -3.53 9.73 -4.63
CA ILE A 95 -2.30 9.73 -5.43
C ILE A 95 -2.49 10.62 -6.66
N ARG A 96 -3.63 10.49 -7.35
CA ARG A 96 -3.96 11.37 -8.48
C ARG A 96 -4.07 12.84 -8.07
N MET A 97 -4.59 13.10 -6.88
CA MET A 97 -4.63 14.46 -6.32
C MET A 97 -3.23 15.01 -6.02
N ASP A 98 -2.32 14.18 -5.47
CA ASP A 98 -0.91 14.53 -5.25
C ASP A 98 -0.18 14.81 -6.58
N GLU A 99 -0.42 14.01 -7.62
CA GLU A 99 0.13 14.21 -8.97
C GLU A 99 -0.36 15.52 -9.59
N ALA A 100 -1.67 15.81 -9.51
CA ALA A 100 -2.24 17.05 -10.01
C ALA A 100 -1.64 18.28 -9.30
N LEU A 101 -1.42 18.20 -7.99
CA LEU A 101 -0.78 19.27 -7.24
C LEU A 101 0.68 19.47 -7.67
N LYS A 102 1.43 18.38 -7.89
CA LYS A 102 2.80 18.44 -8.40
C LYS A 102 2.88 19.06 -9.79
N GLU A 103 1.97 18.69 -10.69
CA GLU A 103 1.89 19.27 -12.03
C GLU A 103 1.56 20.76 -11.99
N TRP A 104 0.61 21.15 -11.12
CA TRP A 104 0.28 22.56 -10.89
C TRP A 104 1.50 23.35 -10.40
N ILE A 105 2.26 22.81 -9.44
CA ILE A 105 3.50 23.43 -8.95
C ILE A 105 4.50 23.58 -10.11
N LYS A 106 4.73 22.56 -10.94
CA LYS A 106 5.68 22.66 -12.07
C LYS A 106 5.30 23.73 -13.10
N THR A 107 4.01 23.93 -13.32
CA THR A 107 3.50 24.88 -14.32
C THR A 107 3.38 26.31 -13.79
N HIS A 108 3.23 26.49 -12.48
CA HIS A 108 2.97 27.79 -11.85
C HIS A 108 4.10 28.29 -10.94
N ALA A 109 5.02 27.42 -10.54
CA ALA A 109 6.28 27.84 -9.95
C ALA A 109 7.18 28.32 -11.09
N SER A 110 7.02 29.58 -11.47
CA SER A 110 8.06 30.33 -12.17
C SER A 110 9.25 30.46 -11.21
N VAL A 111 10.13 29.48 -11.22
CA VAL A 111 11.46 29.57 -10.63
C VAL A 111 12.46 29.53 -11.77
#